data_AF-A0A7R7E668-F1
#
_entry.id   AF-A0A7R7E668-F1
#
_cell.length_a   1.000
_cell.length_b   1.000
_cell.length_c   1.000
_cell.angle_alpha   90.00
_cell.angle_beta   90.00
_cell.angle_gamma   90.00
#
_symmetry.space_group_name_H-M   'P 1'
#
loop_
_entity.id
_entity.type
_entity.pdbx_description
1 polymer ?
#
loop_
_entity_poly.entity_id
_entity_poly.type
_entity_poly.pdbx_seq_one_letter_code
_entity_poly.pdbx_strand_id
1 'polypeptide(L)'
;MRDATASALACGKRRQMAREERRGRIPNPDKSDGAGTSAIESLPPATSGQVMSASWTREHHAAQDFVASSCRPEHDEAGLESIEKAADRVLEETGIRFLDDPQTIDMLKQIGGVASGDVVRLDGTELRSIIRRHAPAKFLLRGRNPARDTLVGASAPPVFAPIYGAPNVVLGNGKRVAGTRQIYAELVAAAHAALGLTNTGQMICVMEDVPEDRRPLEMLLAHLIHSDKPFMGSIASPAAAEAVADLTAAAVGRPAAARECNLLHLINATPPLTYWPNPLKCLRAIALKGEASMVSSYMMMGATSPVTVAGALIQGYAEVLAGLALAQLWRPGAPVVMGILAYPFDMRRMLPDFGDPASQLVQHYAAKLGRRLGVPVRGDGAITSAKVDDAQSGAEGGRVLSAAVSSGAHFILHATGWLEQGRTVSLEKFHRDAAALAELGHGKPADLPMHLDHGIEAEIRGRLAQS
;
A
#
# COMPACT_ATOMS: atom_id res chain seq x y z
N MET A 1 -29.51 43.72 -13.08
CA MET A 1 -30.30 44.96 -12.89
C MET A 1 -31.52 44.54 -12.07
N ARG A 2 -31.50 44.79 -10.75
CA ARG A 2 -32.19 45.92 -10.05
C ARG A 2 -33.69 45.92 -10.35
N ASP A 3 -34.64 45.93 -9.43
CA ASP A 3 -34.77 45.89 -7.96
C ASP A 3 -36.23 45.39 -7.74
N ALA A 4 -36.67 44.79 -6.63
CA ALA A 4 -36.99 45.47 -5.39
C ALA A 4 -37.63 44.42 -4.43
N THR A 5 -37.00 44.10 -3.30
CA THR A 5 -37.35 44.52 -1.93
C THR A 5 -38.74 44.12 -1.41
N ALA A 6 -38.78 43.24 -0.39
CA ALA A 6 -39.22 43.61 0.97
C ALA A 6 -39.25 42.37 1.90
N SER A 7 -38.93 42.60 3.17
CA SER A 7 -39.10 41.69 4.33
C SER A 7 -37.91 40.77 4.70
N ALA A 8 -36.96 41.32 5.46
CA ALA A 8 -36.37 40.66 6.64
C ALA A 8 -35.41 41.65 7.34
N LEU A 9 -35.95 42.77 7.82
CA LEU A 9 -35.23 43.79 8.58
C LEU A 9 -35.91 43.93 9.94
N ALA A 10 -35.82 42.89 10.78
CA ALA A 10 -36.31 42.92 12.16
C ALA A 10 -35.73 41.79 13.03
N CYS A 11 -34.40 41.61 13.10
CA CYS A 11 -33.80 40.83 14.19
C CYS A 11 -32.30 41.16 14.37
N GLY A 12 -31.98 42.44 14.51
CA GLY A 12 -30.58 42.87 14.61
C GLY A 12 -30.46 44.29 15.10
N LYS A 13 -30.78 44.52 16.38
CA LYS A 13 -30.39 45.70 17.18
C LYS A 13 -30.96 45.56 18.59
N ARG A 14 -30.25 44.81 19.44
CA ARG A 14 -30.23 44.93 20.92
C ARG A 14 -29.33 43.82 21.47
N ARG A 15 -28.04 44.12 21.57
CA ARG A 15 -27.09 43.67 22.62
C ARG A 15 -25.66 43.99 22.16
N GLN A 16 -25.41 45.29 22.02
CA GLN A 16 -24.08 45.87 22.02
C GLN A 16 -24.10 46.96 23.11
N MET A 17 -24.14 46.51 24.36
CA MET A 17 -23.86 47.28 25.58
C MET A 17 -23.71 46.27 26.72
N ALA A 18 -22.48 45.78 26.89
CA ALA A 18 -21.92 45.14 28.08
C ALA A 18 -20.54 44.61 27.66
N ARG A 19 -19.62 45.54 27.36
CA ARG A 19 -18.24 45.23 27.00
C ARG A 19 -17.33 46.11 27.83
N GLU A 20 -17.29 45.84 29.12
CA GLU A 20 -16.27 46.27 30.07
C GLU A 20 -16.42 45.41 31.32
N GLU A 21 -15.30 45.17 32.01
CA GLU A 21 -15.15 44.33 33.21
C GLU A 21 -15.11 42.81 33.01
N ARG A 22 -13.90 42.30 32.71
CA ARG A 22 -13.19 41.36 33.60
C ARG A 22 -11.76 41.17 33.11
N ARG A 23 -10.84 41.91 33.74
CA ARG A 23 -9.39 41.67 33.71
C ARG A 23 -9.09 40.49 34.64
N GLY A 24 -8.54 39.40 34.10
CA GLY A 24 -7.90 38.33 34.88
C GLY A 24 -6.48 38.13 34.37
N ARG A 25 -5.49 38.56 35.16
CA ARG A 25 -4.05 38.40 34.90
C ARG A 25 -3.64 36.94 35.11
N ILE A 26 -2.91 36.38 34.15
CA ILE A 26 -2.20 35.10 34.26
C ILE A 26 -0.79 35.41 34.83
N PRO A 27 -0.30 34.77 35.92
CA PRO A 27 1.04 35.00 36.44
C PRO A 27 2.10 34.19 35.68
N ASN A 28 3.21 34.86 35.39
CA ASN A 28 4.44 34.33 34.79
C ASN A 28 5.29 33.63 35.88
N PRO A 29 5.80 32.39 35.69
CA PRO A 29 6.61 31.73 36.70
C PRO A 29 8.08 32.04 36.45
N ASP A 30 8.53 33.19 36.92
CA ASP A 30 9.96 33.46 37.04
C ASP A 30 10.19 34.40 38.23
N LYS A 31 11.08 33.97 39.14
CA LYS A 31 11.55 34.59 40.39
C LYS A 31 10.88 34.13 41.69
N SER A 32 11.57 33.22 42.38
CA SER A 32 11.70 33.27 43.85
C SER A 32 13.15 33.02 44.23
N ASP A 33 13.83 34.09 44.65
CA ASP A 33 15.02 34.06 45.48
C ASP A 33 14.59 33.87 46.94
N GLY A 34 15.29 33.03 47.71
CA GLY A 34 15.15 33.01 49.18
C GLY A 34 15.45 31.69 49.88
N ALA A 35 16.74 31.43 50.11
CA ALA A 35 17.34 30.80 51.29
C ALA A 35 16.61 29.63 51.97
N GLY A 36 17.12 28.42 51.73
CA GLY A 36 16.90 27.23 52.55
C GLY A 36 18.13 26.33 52.50
N THR A 37 19.06 26.51 53.44
CA THR A 37 20.24 25.68 53.64
C THR A 37 19.84 24.26 54.07
N SER A 38 20.16 23.26 53.25
CA SER A 38 20.35 21.88 53.71
C SER A 38 21.51 21.26 52.94
N ALA A 39 22.40 20.59 53.67
CA ALA A 39 23.69 20.11 53.21
C ALA A 39 23.54 19.10 52.06
N ILE A 40 24.19 19.39 50.93
CA ILE A 40 24.44 18.41 49.87
C ILE A 40 25.73 17.69 50.25
N GLU A 41 25.61 16.45 50.71
CA GLU A 41 26.73 15.51 50.75
C GLU A 41 27.30 15.36 49.33
N SER A 42 28.62 15.54 49.22
CA SER A 42 29.39 15.38 48.00
C SER A 42 29.22 13.97 47.42
N LEU A 43 28.67 13.87 46.21
CA LEU A 43 28.72 12.66 45.38
C LEU A 43 30.18 12.27 45.10
N PRO A 44 30.54 10.97 45.19
CA PRO A 44 31.89 10.52 44.86
C PRO A 44 32.14 10.62 43.34
N PRO A 45 33.39 10.78 42.90
CA PRO A 45 33.71 10.89 41.47
C PRO A 45 33.37 9.58 40.75
N ALA A 46 32.78 9.71 39.56
CA ALA A 46 32.38 8.61 38.70
C ALA A 46 33.58 7.72 38.34
N THR A 47 33.65 6.54 38.95
CA THR A 47 34.53 5.46 38.53
C THR A 47 34.03 4.87 37.21
N SER A 48 34.89 4.97 36.18
CA SER A 48 35.05 4.05 35.05
C SER A 48 33.97 2.97 34.84
N GLY A 49 33.20 3.13 33.74
CA GLY A 49 32.69 2.05 32.90
C GLY A 49 32.24 0.75 33.57
N GLN A 50 31.08 0.76 34.23
CA GLN A 50 30.30 -0.47 34.36
C GLN A 50 29.73 -0.83 33.00
N VAL A 51 30.38 -1.78 32.33
CA VAL A 51 29.81 -2.52 31.22
C VAL A 51 28.47 -3.10 31.69
N MET A 52 27.36 -2.60 31.14
CA MET A 52 26.05 -3.23 31.32
C MET A 52 26.20 -4.71 30.96
N SER A 53 26.10 -5.59 31.97
CA SER A 53 26.31 -7.02 31.76
C SER A 53 25.29 -7.54 30.73
N ALA A 54 25.75 -8.38 29.80
CA ALA A 54 24.93 -8.93 28.72
C ALA A 54 23.69 -9.74 29.21
N SER A 55 23.61 -10.07 30.50
CA SER A 55 22.43 -10.69 31.12
C SER A 55 21.27 -9.70 31.28
N TRP A 56 21.55 -8.44 31.65
CA TRP A 56 20.52 -7.41 31.82
C TRP A 56 19.84 -7.07 30.50
N THR A 57 20.58 -7.05 29.37
CA THR A 57 20.00 -6.82 28.05
C THR A 57 19.08 -7.96 27.60
N ARG A 58 19.42 -9.22 27.88
CA ARG A 58 18.54 -10.36 27.54
C ARG A 58 17.26 -10.40 28.37
N GLU A 59 17.35 -10.16 29.67
CA GLU A 59 16.18 -10.11 30.55
C GLU A 59 15.26 -8.93 30.20
N HIS A 60 15.83 -7.78 29.83
CA HIS A 60 15.04 -6.62 29.39
C HIS A 60 14.37 -6.86 28.03
N HIS A 61 15.06 -7.50 27.07
CA HIS A 61 14.45 -7.91 25.82
C HIS A 61 13.34 -8.95 26.04
N ALA A 62 13.57 -9.95 26.90
CA ALA A 62 12.56 -10.93 27.25
C ALA A 62 11.35 -10.31 27.97
N ALA A 63 11.56 -9.32 28.83
CA ALA A 63 10.48 -8.57 29.48
C ALA A 63 9.73 -7.67 28.49
N GLN A 64 10.44 -7.01 27.57
CA GLN A 64 9.82 -6.24 26.48
C GLN A 64 9.02 -7.14 25.55
N ASP A 65 9.55 -8.29 25.18
CA ASP A 65 8.86 -9.31 24.38
C ASP A 65 7.65 -9.88 25.13
N PHE A 66 7.75 -10.10 26.45
CA PHE A 66 6.64 -10.54 27.29
C PHE A 66 5.53 -9.49 27.37
N VAL A 67 5.86 -8.22 27.63
CA VAL A 67 4.90 -7.11 27.65
C VAL A 67 4.28 -6.89 26.27
N ALA A 68 5.09 -6.94 25.20
CA ALA A 68 4.63 -6.83 23.82
C ALA A 68 3.76 -8.03 23.40
N SER A 69 4.05 -9.23 23.89
CA SER A 69 3.24 -10.44 23.66
C SER A 69 1.89 -10.36 24.39
N SER A 70 1.87 -9.72 25.56
CA SER A 70 0.67 -9.54 26.38
C SER A 70 -0.35 -8.56 25.77
N CYS A 71 0.09 -7.66 24.88
CA CYS A 71 -0.74 -6.72 24.13
C CYS A 71 -1.01 -7.14 22.68
N ARG A 72 -0.78 -8.41 22.31
CA ARG A 72 -1.23 -8.91 21.00
C ARG A 72 -2.71 -9.24 21.10
N PRO A 73 -3.58 -8.72 20.21
CA PRO A 73 -4.93 -9.22 20.08
C PRO A 73 -4.93 -10.63 19.45
N GLU A 74 -4.47 -11.61 20.22
CA GLU A 74 -4.94 -13.00 20.22
C GLU A 74 -6.31 -12.98 20.94
N HIS A 75 -7.43 -13.53 20.48
CA HIS A 75 -7.73 -14.55 19.50
C HIS A 75 -9.11 -14.25 18.91
N ASP A 76 -9.21 -14.30 17.59
CA ASP A 76 -10.45 -14.69 16.92
C ASP A 76 -10.12 -15.81 15.93
N GLU A 77 -9.38 -16.82 16.42
CA GLU A 77 -9.00 -17.98 15.60
C GLU A 77 -10.25 -18.69 15.08
N ALA A 78 -11.29 -18.78 15.91
CA ALA A 78 -12.59 -19.30 15.50
C ALA A 78 -13.23 -18.45 14.38
N GLY A 79 -13.15 -17.12 14.46
CA GLY A 79 -13.64 -16.23 13.40
C GLY A 79 -12.81 -16.31 12.12
N LEU A 80 -11.48 -16.42 12.22
CA LEU A 80 -10.61 -16.64 11.06
C LEU A 80 -10.92 -17.97 10.37
N GLU A 81 -11.05 -19.06 11.14
CA GLU A 81 -11.46 -20.36 10.60
C GLU A 81 -12.86 -20.32 9.98
N SER A 82 -13.79 -19.56 10.58
CA SER A 82 -15.13 -19.35 10.03
C SER A 82 -15.06 -18.62 8.68
N ILE A 83 -14.22 -17.59 8.57
CA ILE A 83 -13.98 -16.87 7.30
C ILE A 83 -13.38 -17.82 6.27
N GLU A 84 -12.36 -18.60 6.62
CA GLU A 84 -11.72 -19.56 5.72
C GLU A 84 -12.73 -20.61 5.20
N LYS A 85 -13.50 -21.24 6.10
CA LYS A 85 -14.53 -22.22 5.73
C LYS A 85 -15.65 -21.63 4.89
N ALA A 86 -16.06 -20.40 5.18
CA ALA A 86 -17.08 -19.73 4.38
C ALA A 86 -16.54 -19.32 3.00
N ALA A 87 -15.27 -18.95 2.89
CA ALA A 87 -14.63 -18.69 1.59
C ALA A 87 -14.52 -19.97 0.75
N ASP A 88 -14.26 -21.13 1.39
CA ASP A 88 -14.29 -22.43 0.72
C ASP A 88 -15.66 -22.71 0.12
N ARG A 89 -16.72 -22.51 0.90
CA ARG A 89 -18.09 -22.67 0.41
C ARG A 89 -18.39 -21.74 -0.77
N VAL A 90 -17.90 -20.50 -0.74
CA VAL A 90 -18.03 -19.58 -1.90
C VAL A 90 -17.33 -20.16 -3.14
N LEU A 91 -16.10 -20.67 -3.00
CA LEU A 91 -15.36 -21.29 -4.10
C LEU A 91 -16.03 -22.56 -4.63
N GLU A 92 -16.58 -23.40 -3.75
CA GLU A 92 -17.16 -24.71 -4.08
C GLU A 92 -18.59 -24.60 -4.64
N GLU A 93 -19.42 -23.74 -4.07
CA GLU A 93 -20.84 -23.59 -4.40
C GLU A 93 -21.06 -22.53 -5.49
N THR A 94 -20.31 -21.42 -5.47
CA THR A 94 -20.48 -20.29 -6.41
C THR A 94 -19.40 -20.26 -7.49
N GLY A 95 -18.12 -20.40 -7.10
CA GLY A 95 -16.98 -20.33 -8.00
C GLY A 95 -16.55 -18.91 -8.38
N ILE A 96 -15.48 -18.83 -9.17
CA ILE A 96 -14.89 -17.59 -9.70
C ILE A 96 -15.06 -17.56 -11.21
N ARG A 97 -15.38 -16.39 -11.76
CA ARG A 97 -15.47 -16.16 -13.21
C ARG A 97 -14.12 -15.75 -13.78
N PHE A 98 -13.65 -16.44 -14.81
CA PHE A 98 -12.41 -16.14 -15.56
C PHE A 98 -12.77 -15.82 -17.01
N LEU A 99 -12.80 -14.53 -17.36
CA LEU A 99 -13.28 -14.07 -18.67
C LEU A 99 -12.22 -14.23 -19.77
N ASP A 100 -12.65 -14.69 -20.95
CA ASP A 100 -11.88 -14.79 -22.20
C ASP A 100 -10.47 -15.38 -22.06
N ASP A 101 -10.34 -16.44 -21.26
CA ASP A 101 -9.06 -17.12 -21.05
C ASP A 101 -9.20 -18.64 -20.83
N PRO A 102 -9.53 -19.41 -21.90
CA PRO A 102 -9.71 -20.86 -21.82
C PRO A 102 -8.52 -21.61 -21.22
N GLN A 103 -7.29 -21.11 -21.44
CA GLN A 103 -6.07 -21.69 -20.87
C GLN A 103 -6.10 -21.72 -19.34
N THR A 104 -6.62 -20.67 -18.70
CA THR A 104 -6.77 -20.63 -17.23
C THR A 104 -7.82 -21.62 -16.76
N ILE A 105 -8.96 -21.70 -17.46
CA ILE A 105 -10.04 -22.62 -17.13
C ILE A 105 -9.55 -24.08 -17.22
N ASP A 106 -8.82 -24.42 -18.28
CA ASP A 106 -8.29 -25.77 -18.47
C ASP A 106 -7.21 -26.12 -17.43
N MET A 107 -6.36 -25.17 -17.04
CA MET A 107 -5.43 -25.35 -15.92
C MET A 107 -6.18 -25.63 -14.60
N LEU A 108 -7.25 -24.90 -14.31
CA LEU A 108 -8.03 -25.10 -13.09
C LEU A 108 -8.77 -26.45 -13.09
N LYS A 109 -9.23 -26.94 -14.25
CA LYS A 109 -9.79 -28.29 -14.37
C LYS A 109 -8.79 -29.39 -14.03
N GLN A 110 -7.50 -29.20 -14.38
CA GLN A 110 -6.45 -30.18 -14.09
C GLN A 110 -6.23 -30.41 -12.59
N ILE A 111 -6.56 -29.43 -11.75
CA ILE A 111 -6.52 -29.54 -10.28
C ILE A 111 -7.89 -29.86 -9.66
N GLY A 112 -8.85 -30.32 -10.46
CA GLY A 112 -10.19 -30.73 -9.99
C GLY A 112 -11.26 -29.63 -10.03
N GLY A 113 -10.96 -28.45 -10.61
CA GLY A 113 -11.94 -27.39 -10.80
C GLY A 113 -13.08 -27.81 -11.74
N VAL A 114 -14.32 -27.43 -11.39
CA VAL A 114 -15.51 -27.76 -12.19
C VAL A 114 -16.00 -26.51 -12.91
N ALA A 115 -15.83 -26.47 -14.23
CA ALA A 115 -16.19 -25.33 -15.05
C ALA A 115 -17.63 -25.41 -15.60
N SER A 116 -18.33 -24.28 -15.60
CA SER A 116 -19.59 -24.05 -16.28
C SER A 116 -19.49 -22.73 -17.06
N GLY A 117 -19.18 -22.81 -18.36
CA GLY A 117 -18.74 -21.67 -19.15
C GLY A 117 -17.46 -21.06 -18.54
N ASP A 118 -17.49 -19.76 -18.27
CA ASP A 118 -16.38 -19.00 -17.69
C ASP A 118 -16.31 -19.07 -16.16
N VAL A 119 -17.27 -19.71 -15.50
CA VAL A 119 -17.28 -19.85 -14.03
C VAL A 119 -16.66 -21.19 -13.65
N VAL A 120 -15.68 -21.17 -12.74
CA VAL A 120 -15.02 -22.37 -12.24
C VAL A 120 -15.22 -22.47 -10.72
N ARG A 121 -15.84 -23.56 -10.28
CA ARG A 121 -15.93 -23.94 -8.86
C ARG A 121 -14.66 -24.67 -8.45
N LEU A 122 -14.12 -24.33 -7.29
CA LEU A 122 -12.77 -24.70 -6.84
C LEU A 122 -12.80 -25.21 -5.41
N ASP A 123 -11.90 -26.14 -5.08
CA ASP A 123 -11.64 -26.56 -3.70
C ASP A 123 -10.66 -25.57 -3.05
N GLY A 124 -11.15 -24.76 -2.11
CA GLY A 124 -10.33 -23.77 -1.43
C GLY A 124 -9.21 -24.36 -0.57
N THR A 125 -9.36 -25.59 -0.09
CA THR A 125 -8.31 -26.32 0.63
C THR A 125 -7.17 -26.69 -0.32
N GLU A 126 -7.49 -27.14 -1.53
CA GLU A 126 -6.46 -27.42 -2.55
C GLU A 126 -5.75 -26.13 -2.99
N LEU A 127 -6.47 -25.01 -3.19
CA LEU A 127 -5.84 -23.73 -3.50
C LEU A 127 -4.85 -23.30 -2.41
N ARG A 128 -5.23 -23.41 -1.13
CA ARG A 128 -4.32 -23.12 -0.01
C ARG A 128 -3.14 -24.08 0.07
N SER A 129 -3.34 -25.37 -0.23
CA SER A 129 -2.28 -26.39 -0.29
C SER A 129 -1.23 -26.02 -1.35
N ILE A 130 -1.67 -25.67 -2.56
CA ILE A 130 -0.81 -25.20 -3.66
C ILE A 130 -0.01 -23.96 -3.23
N ILE A 131 -0.68 -22.96 -2.66
CA ILE A 131 -0.05 -21.71 -2.22
C ILE A 131 1.00 -22.00 -1.15
N ARG A 132 0.65 -22.69 -0.06
CA ARG A 132 1.57 -23.00 1.04
C ARG A 132 2.78 -23.83 0.61
N ARG A 133 2.61 -24.70 -0.38
CA ARG A 133 3.69 -25.56 -0.89
C ARG A 133 4.72 -24.78 -1.70
N HIS A 134 4.28 -23.78 -2.47
CA HIS A 134 5.11 -23.17 -3.51
C HIS A 134 5.42 -21.69 -3.27
N ALA A 135 4.47 -20.91 -2.76
CA ALA A 135 4.65 -19.47 -2.62
C ALA A 135 5.69 -19.14 -1.54
N PRO A 136 6.67 -18.26 -1.82
CA PRO A 136 7.67 -17.89 -0.83
C PRO A 136 7.08 -16.95 0.24
N ALA A 137 7.25 -17.32 1.51
CA ALA A 137 6.88 -16.46 2.65
C ALA A 137 7.70 -15.16 2.76
N LYS A 138 8.84 -15.10 2.04
CA LYS A 138 9.68 -13.91 1.87
C LYS A 138 10.43 -13.95 0.55
N PHE A 139 10.64 -12.79 -0.05
CA PHE A 139 11.41 -12.64 -1.29
C PHE A 139 12.16 -11.30 -1.32
N LEU A 140 13.23 -11.22 -2.10
CA LEU A 140 14.00 -9.99 -2.29
C LEU A 140 13.46 -9.22 -3.51
N LEU A 141 12.98 -8.01 -3.29
CA LEU A 141 12.62 -7.07 -4.34
C LEU A 141 13.83 -6.20 -4.67
N ARG A 142 14.37 -6.39 -5.87
CA ARG A 142 15.67 -5.85 -6.27
C ARG A 142 15.56 -4.46 -6.85
N GLY A 143 16.45 -3.58 -6.40
CA GLY A 143 16.71 -2.29 -7.03
C GLY A 143 17.85 -2.41 -8.04
N ARG A 144 18.03 -1.35 -8.81
CA ARG A 144 19.25 -1.18 -9.63
C ARG A 144 20.48 -1.03 -8.74
N ASN A 145 20.31 -0.40 -7.58
CA ASN A 145 21.31 -0.34 -6.53
C ASN A 145 21.10 -1.47 -5.50
N PRO A 146 22.02 -2.45 -5.39
CA PRO A 146 21.89 -3.55 -4.42
C PRO A 146 21.77 -3.09 -2.95
N ALA A 147 22.29 -1.90 -2.60
CA ALA A 147 22.15 -1.35 -1.25
C ALA A 147 20.71 -0.95 -0.88
N ARG A 148 19.84 -0.88 -1.90
CA ARG A 148 18.42 -0.54 -1.82
C ARG A 148 17.50 -1.73 -2.08
N ASP A 149 18.04 -2.93 -2.26
CA ASP A 149 17.24 -4.15 -2.31
C ASP A 149 16.38 -4.25 -1.04
N THR A 150 15.11 -4.58 -1.23
CA THR A 150 14.12 -4.57 -0.16
C THR A 150 13.55 -5.96 0.05
N LEU A 151 13.67 -6.48 1.27
CA LEU A 151 13.07 -7.76 1.62
C LEU A 151 11.57 -7.56 1.85
N VAL A 152 10.74 -8.39 1.22
CA VAL A 152 9.28 -8.40 1.40
C VAL A 152 8.89 -9.70 2.09
N GLY A 153 8.13 -9.63 3.18
CA GLY A 153 7.65 -10.80 3.92
C GLY A 153 8.22 -10.91 5.34
N ALA A 154 8.10 -12.10 5.92
CA ALA A 154 8.23 -12.30 7.38
C ALA A 154 9.51 -11.70 7.98
N SER A 155 9.33 -10.93 9.06
CA SER A 155 10.39 -10.25 9.85
C SER A 155 11.14 -9.12 9.14
N ALA A 156 10.72 -8.71 7.94
CA ALA A 156 11.25 -7.53 7.26
C ALA A 156 10.49 -6.26 7.70
N PRO A 157 11.15 -5.08 7.72
CA PRO A 157 10.46 -3.80 7.80
C PRO A 157 9.43 -3.65 6.67
N PRO A 158 8.32 -2.93 6.89
CA PRO A 158 7.32 -2.71 5.86
C PRO A 158 7.90 -1.92 4.68
N VAL A 159 7.51 -2.30 3.47
CA VAL A 159 7.80 -1.53 2.25
C VAL A 159 6.73 -0.47 2.08
N PHE A 160 7.12 0.80 2.02
CA PHE A 160 6.19 1.89 1.70
C PHE A 160 6.36 2.32 0.25
N ALA A 161 5.24 2.39 -0.46
CA ALA A 161 5.16 2.87 -1.84
C ALA A 161 4.12 4.00 -1.96
N PRO A 162 4.33 4.97 -2.85
CA PRO A 162 3.41 6.09 -3.03
C PRO A 162 2.03 5.67 -3.57
N ILE A 163 1.12 6.64 -3.71
CA ILE A 163 -0.14 6.47 -4.45
C ILE A 163 0.06 5.80 -5.81
N TYR A 164 -0.98 5.10 -6.28
CA TYR A 164 -1.05 4.43 -7.56
C TYR A 164 -2.44 4.68 -8.15
N GLY A 165 -2.50 5.13 -9.41
CA GLY A 165 -3.71 5.24 -10.23
C GLY A 165 -4.32 6.64 -10.35
N ALA A 166 -3.71 7.70 -9.81
CA ALA A 166 -4.35 9.02 -9.78
C ALA A 166 -4.39 9.69 -11.18
N PRO A 167 -5.59 10.02 -11.73
CA PRO A 167 -5.70 10.77 -12.98
C PRO A 167 -5.42 12.27 -12.83
N ASN A 168 -5.46 12.81 -11.61
CA ASN A 168 -5.29 14.24 -11.38
C ASN A 168 -4.12 14.51 -10.44
N VAL A 169 -3.53 15.71 -10.58
CA VAL A 169 -2.46 16.19 -9.71
C VAL A 169 -2.85 17.53 -9.10
N VAL A 170 -2.55 17.71 -7.81
CA VAL A 170 -2.57 19.02 -7.14
C VAL A 170 -1.14 19.40 -6.81
N LEU A 171 -0.69 20.52 -7.40
CA LEU A 171 0.66 21.04 -7.21
C LEU A 171 0.84 21.71 -5.85
N GLY A 172 2.08 22.05 -5.48
CA GLY A 172 2.41 22.72 -4.21
C GLY A 172 1.69 24.06 -3.99
N ASN A 173 1.33 24.74 -5.08
CA ASN A 173 0.55 25.98 -5.05
C ASN A 173 -0.98 25.76 -4.99
N GLY A 174 -1.44 24.52 -4.81
CA GLY A 174 -2.86 24.16 -4.75
C GLY A 174 -3.55 24.05 -6.12
N LYS A 175 -2.85 24.32 -7.23
CA LYS A 175 -3.45 24.23 -8.58
C LYS A 175 -3.68 22.77 -8.97
N ARG A 176 -4.90 22.46 -9.40
CA ARG A 176 -5.28 21.18 -9.99
C ARG A 176 -4.91 21.15 -11.47
N VAL A 177 -4.20 20.11 -11.89
CA VAL A 177 -3.72 19.91 -13.26
C VAL A 177 -3.86 18.44 -13.67
N ALA A 178 -3.83 18.19 -14.98
CA ALA A 178 -3.60 16.85 -15.50
C ALA A 178 -2.14 16.43 -15.25
N GLY A 179 -1.90 15.14 -15.06
CA GLY A 179 -0.53 14.63 -14.97
C GLY A 179 0.20 14.75 -16.31
N THR A 180 1.50 15.01 -16.24
CA THR A 180 2.38 15.12 -17.42
C THR A 180 3.64 14.29 -17.21
N ARG A 181 4.40 14.01 -18.27
CA ARG A 181 5.72 13.36 -18.17
C ARG A 181 6.64 14.06 -17.18
N GLN A 182 6.62 15.40 -17.19
CA GLN A 182 7.43 16.22 -16.28
C GLN A 182 7.00 16.05 -14.82
N ILE A 183 5.70 16.13 -14.54
CA ILE A 183 5.17 15.96 -13.18
C ILE A 183 5.45 14.54 -12.66
N TYR A 184 5.32 13.54 -13.53
CA TYR A 184 5.62 12.16 -13.17
C TYR A 184 7.09 11.98 -12.77
N ALA A 185 8.03 12.56 -13.53
CA ALA A 185 9.46 12.57 -13.18
C ALA A 185 9.73 13.23 -11.82
N GLU A 186 9.08 14.36 -11.52
CA GLU A 186 9.18 15.04 -10.23
C GLU A 186 8.67 14.17 -9.08
N LEU A 187 7.55 13.47 -9.26
CA LEU A 187 6.99 12.54 -8.26
C LEU A 187 7.92 11.33 -8.01
N VAL A 188 8.53 10.78 -9.06
CA VAL A 188 9.52 9.69 -8.90
C VAL A 188 10.75 10.20 -8.15
N ALA A 189 11.26 11.38 -8.50
CA ALA A 189 12.39 11.99 -7.80
C ALA A 189 12.06 12.27 -6.32
N ALA A 190 10.85 12.74 -6.02
CA ALA A 190 10.37 12.93 -4.64
C ALA A 190 10.28 11.59 -3.89
N ALA A 191 9.78 10.53 -4.53
CA ALA A 191 9.75 9.19 -3.95
C ALA A 191 11.17 8.63 -3.69
N HIS A 192 12.10 8.92 -4.58
CA HIS A 192 13.50 8.58 -4.41
C HIS A 192 14.14 9.35 -3.23
N ALA A 193 13.90 10.65 -3.09
CA ALA A 193 14.43 11.45 -2.00
C ALA A 193 13.81 11.12 -0.63
N ALA A 194 12.56 10.66 -0.60
CA ALA A 194 11.84 10.35 0.63
C ALA A 194 12.49 9.20 1.42
N LEU A 195 12.90 9.48 2.66
CA LEU A 195 13.57 8.52 3.56
C LEU A 195 12.67 7.31 3.82
N GLY A 196 11.40 7.53 4.15
CA GLY A 196 10.45 6.47 4.51
C GLY A 196 9.99 5.60 3.34
N LEU A 197 10.25 5.98 2.08
CA LEU A 197 9.83 5.22 0.90
C LEU A 197 10.95 4.32 0.42
N THR A 198 10.80 3.01 0.53
CA THR A 198 11.76 2.02 -0.02
C THR A 198 11.41 1.57 -1.43
N ASN A 199 10.21 1.92 -1.91
CA ASN A 199 9.76 1.66 -3.27
C ASN A 199 9.22 2.95 -3.91
N THR A 200 9.56 3.23 -5.17
CA THR A 200 9.09 4.46 -5.84
C THR A 200 7.72 4.35 -6.50
N GLY A 201 7.03 3.21 -6.40
CA GLY A 201 5.70 3.00 -6.97
C GLY A 201 5.74 2.70 -8.47
N GLN A 202 4.62 2.94 -9.16
CA GLN A 202 4.56 2.91 -10.64
C GLN A 202 3.59 3.98 -11.13
N MET A 203 2.33 3.69 -11.42
CA MET A 203 1.35 4.67 -11.94
C MET A 203 0.98 5.76 -10.92
N ILE A 204 1.93 6.54 -10.38
CA ILE A 204 1.73 7.56 -9.33
C ILE A 204 0.73 8.61 -9.80
N CYS A 205 0.87 9.04 -11.06
CA CYS A 205 -0.16 9.76 -11.79
C CYS A 205 -0.27 9.24 -13.24
N VAL A 206 -1.41 9.46 -13.87
CA VAL A 206 -1.59 9.25 -15.31
C VAL A 206 -0.95 10.41 -16.08
N MET A 207 -0.10 10.11 -17.06
CA MET A 207 0.50 11.11 -17.96
C MET A 207 -0.43 11.35 -19.14
N GLU A 208 -1.20 12.44 -19.11
CA GLU A 208 -2.18 12.76 -20.15
C GLU A 208 -1.52 13.34 -21.42
N ASP A 209 -0.27 13.81 -21.31
CA ASP A 209 0.56 14.26 -22.44
C ASP A 209 1.27 13.10 -23.17
N VAL A 210 1.05 11.85 -22.74
CA VAL A 210 1.64 10.63 -23.31
C VAL A 210 0.53 9.69 -23.78
N PRO A 211 0.57 9.18 -25.03
CA PRO A 211 -0.34 8.15 -25.52
C PRO A 211 -0.33 6.88 -24.66
N GLU A 212 -1.49 6.24 -24.48
CA GLU A 212 -1.68 5.15 -23.52
C GLU A 212 -0.73 3.96 -23.73
N ASP A 213 -0.50 3.57 -24.98
CA ASP A 213 0.38 2.49 -25.41
C ASP A 213 1.86 2.75 -25.07
N ARG A 214 2.26 4.03 -24.99
CA ARG A 214 3.64 4.44 -24.66
C ARG A 214 3.86 4.67 -23.17
N ARG A 215 2.80 4.91 -22.39
CA ARG A 215 2.88 5.18 -20.94
C ARG A 215 3.72 4.15 -20.17
N PRO A 216 3.62 2.83 -20.39
CA PRO A 216 4.42 1.85 -19.65
C PRO A 216 5.93 2.07 -19.77
N LEU A 217 6.42 2.37 -20.97
CA LEU A 217 7.85 2.58 -21.22
C LEU A 217 8.32 3.97 -20.76
N GLU A 218 7.47 4.99 -20.87
CA GLU A 218 7.76 6.33 -20.32
C GLU A 218 7.86 6.30 -18.78
N MET A 219 6.96 5.57 -18.12
CA MET A 219 7.00 5.38 -16.67
C MET A 219 8.26 4.62 -16.24
N LEU A 220 8.60 3.54 -16.95
CA LEU A 220 9.84 2.79 -16.73
C LEU A 220 11.07 3.70 -16.85
N LEU A 221 11.15 4.49 -17.91
CA LEU A 221 12.27 5.38 -18.15
C LEU A 221 12.44 6.40 -17.02
N ALA A 222 11.34 7.00 -16.57
CA ALA A 222 11.37 7.92 -15.43
C ALA A 222 11.86 7.23 -14.14
N HIS A 223 11.41 6.01 -13.84
CA HIS A 223 11.92 5.24 -12.69
C HIS A 223 13.42 4.94 -12.78
N LEU A 224 13.92 4.58 -13.97
CA LEU A 224 15.33 4.25 -14.17
C LEU A 224 16.25 5.48 -14.13
N ILE A 225 15.78 6.64 -14.61
CA ILE A 225 16.55 7.89 -14.61
C ILE A 225 16.54 8.54 -13.23
N HIS A 226 15.37 8.65 -12.59
CA HIS A 226 15.19 9.44 -11.38
C HIS A 226 15.30 8.63 -10.08
N SER A 227 15.51 7.32 -10.18
CA SER A 227 15.69 6.44 -9.02
C SER A 227 16.58 5.24 -9.33
N ASP A 228 17.14 4.67 -8.27
CA ASP A 228 17.80 3.37 -8.22
C ASP A 228 17.18 2.43 -7.15
N LYS A 229 16.10 2.88 -6.49
CA LYS A 229 15.26 2.07 -5.58
C LYS A 229 14.42 1.07 -6.40
N PRO A 230 13.95 -0.03 -5.77
CA PRO A 230 12.90 -0.84 -6.37
C PRO A 230 11.63 -0.05 -6.70
N PHE A 231 10.87 -0.51 -7.69
CA PHE A 231 9.63 0.11 -8.14
C PHE A 231 8.60 -0.97 -8.54
N MET A 232 7.38 -0.57 -8.89
CA MET A 232 6.32 -1.50 -9.28
C MET A 232 6.28 -1.69 -10.81
N GLY A 233 5.75 -2.82 -11.25
CA GLY A 233 5.65 -3.16 -12.67
C GLY A 233 4.35 -2.70 -13.33
N SER A 234 4.33 -2.71 -14.67
CA SER A 234 3.14 -2.37 -15.46
C SER A 234 2.14 -3.53 -15.54
N ILE A 235 0.85 -3.19 -15.65
CA ILE A 235 -0.25 -4.12 -15.94
C ILE A 235 -1.11 -3.65 -17.12
N ALA A 236 -0.61 -2.71 -17.92
CA ALA A 236 -1.35 -2.14 -19.05
C ALA A 236 -1.75 -3.22 -20.08
N SER A 237 -0.84 -4.14 -20.36
CA SER A 237 -1.07 -5.34 -21.17
C SER A 237 -0.03 -6.41 -20.84
N PRO A 238 -0.24 -7.68 -21.22
CA PRO A 238 0.76 -8.73 -21.04
C PRO A 238 2.09 -8.37 -21.71
N ALA A 239 2.05 -7.86 -22.94
CA ALA A 239 3.25 -7.43 -23.68
C ALA A 239 3.98 -6.26 -22.98
N ALA A 240 3.24 -5.30 -22.41
CA ALA A 240 3.84 -4.21 -21.65
C ALA A 240 4.48 -4.72 -20.34
N ALA A 241 3.84 -5.66 -19.64
CA ALA A 241 4.40 -6.28 -18.44
C ALA A 241 5.70 -7.02 -18.74
N GLU A 242 5.75 -7.80 -19.82
CA GLU A 242 6.94 -8.52 -20.28
C GLU A 242 8.06 -7.56 -20.70
N ALA A 243 7.74 -6.56 -21.52
CA ALA A 243 8.73 -5.59 -21.98
C ALA A 243 9.35 -4.79 -20.82
N VAL A 244 8.52 -4.35 -19.86
CA VAL A 244 9.00 -3.64 -18.66
C VAL A 244 9.85 -4.56 -17.79
N ALA A 245 9.47 -5.84 -17.62
CA ALA A 245 10.27 -6.81 -16.88
C ALA A 245 11.65 -7.06 -17.52
N ASP A 246 11.70 -7.26 -18.85
CA ASP A 246 12.94 -7.56 -19.57
C ASP A 246 13.92 -6.37 -19.53
N LEU A 247 13.42 -5.15 -19.77
CA LEU A 247 14.23 -3.93 -19.71
C LEU A 247 14.69 -3.61 -18.27
N THR A 248 13.85 -3.88 -17.27
CA THR A 248 14.24 -3.71 -15.86
C THR A 248 15.31 -4.73 -15.47
N ALA A 249 15.20 -5.99 -15.90
CA ALA A 249 16.20 -7.02 -15.64
C ALA A 249 17.56 -6.64 -16.26
N ALA A 250 17.55 -6.10 -17.49
CA ALA A 250 18.75 -5.56 -18.14
C ALA A 250 19.34 -4.38 -17.33
N ALA A 251 18.50 -3.46 -16.85
CA ALA A 251 18.93 -2.31 -16.06
C ALA A 251 19.48 -2.68 -14.68
N VAL A 252 18.95 -3.73 -14.05
CA VAL A 252 19.46 -4.28 -12.78
C VAL A 252 20.80 -4.99 -13.00
N GLY A 253 21.01 -5.64 -14.15
CA GLY A 253 22.31 -6.18 -14.57
C GLY A 253 22.85 -7.30 -13.68
N ARG A 254 22.01 -7.94 -12.86
CA ARG A 254 22.38 -9.04 -11.97
C ARG A 254 21.58 -10.31 -12.30
N PRO A 255 22.21 -11.50 -12.27
CA PRO A 255 21.53 -12.77 -12.56
C PRO A 255 20.27 -12.96 -11.70
N ALA A 256 19.21 -13.52 -12.28
CA ALA A 256 18.02 -13.90 -11.50
C ALA A 256 18.36 -15.06 -10.55
N ALA A 257 17.92 -14.98 -9.30
CA ALA A 257 18.01 -16.07 -8.33
C ALA A 257 16.62 -16.48 -7.84
N ALA A 258 16.53 -17.65 -7.21
CA ALA A 258 15.27 -18.09 -6.60
C ALA A 258 14.85 -17.13 -5.48
N ARG A 259 13.55 -16.81 -5.42
CA ARG A 259 12.96 -15.87 -4.44
C ARG A 259 13.50 -14.44 -4.55
N GLU A 260 13.91 -14.04 -5.76
CA GLU A 260 14.23 -12.66 -6.11
C GLU A 260 13.38 -12.23 -7.31
N CYS A 261 12.97 -10.97 -7.32
CA CYS A 261 12.31 -10.33 -8.45
C CYS A 261 12.77 -8.87 -8.56
N ASN A 262 12.53 -8.22 -9.71
CA ASN A 262 12.85 -6.81 -9.90
C ASN A 262 11.62 -5.92 -9.70
N LEU A 263 10.44 -6.47 -9.95
CA LEU A 263 9.17 -5.76 -9.99
C LEU A 263 8.13 -6.47 -9.13
N LEU A 264 7.23 -5.66 -8.56
CA LEU A 264 5.97 -6.11 -7.98
C LEU A 264 4.82 -5.47 -8.76
N HIS A 265 3.94 -6.30 -9.33
CA HIS A 265 2.83 -5.85 -10.17
C HIS A 265 1.51 -5.93 -9.40
N LEU A 266 0.69 -4.89 -9.49
CA LEU A 266 -0.63 -4.86 -8.84
C LEU A 266 -1.68 -5.56 -9.71
N ILE A 267 -2.09 -6.76 -9.34
CA ILE A 267 -3.13 -7.53 -10.04
C ILE A 267 -4.39 -7.53 -9.21
N ASN A 268 -5.45 -6.91 -9.73
CA ASN A 268 -6.74 -6.89 -9.06
C ASN A 268 -7.66 -7.97 -9.63
N ALA A 269 -8.25 -8.79 -8.75
CA ALA A 269 -9.57 -9.35 -9.01
C ALA A 269 -10.57 -8.18 -9.16
N THR A 270 -11.67 -8.43 -9.85
CA THR A 270 -12.77 -7.48 -10.00
C THR A 270 -13.98 -8.01 -9.25
N PRO A 271 -14.19 -7.54 -8.01
CA PRO A 271 -15.35 -7.93 -7.24
C PRO A 271 -16.68 -7.63 -7.94
N PRO A 272 -17.69 -8.52 -7.79
CA PRO A 272 -17.61 -9.79 -7.10
C PRO A 272 -17.08 -10.94 -7.99
N LEU A 273 -16.17 -11.74 -7.43
CA LEU A 273 -15.80 -13.09 -7.88
C LEU A 273 -15.40 -13.20 -9.37
N THR A 274 -14.74 -12.17 -9.93
CA THR A 274 -14.41 -12.12 -11.37
C THR A 274 -12.96 -11.72 -11.63
N TYR A 275 -12.31 -12.39 -12.58
CA TYR A 275 -11.07 -11.95 -13.21
C TYR A 275 -11.34 -11.55 -14.65
N TRP A 276 -11.09 -10.28 -14.97
CA TRP A 276 -11.17 -9.78 -16.34
C TRP A 276 -9.96 -10.25 -17.19
N PRO A 277 -10.10 -10.26 -18.53
CA PRO A 277 -9.09 -10.85 -19.39
C PRO A 277 -7.72 -10.21 -19.25
N ASN A 278 -7.64 -8.88 -19.14
CA ASN A 278 -6.35 -8.18 -19.09
C ASN A 278 -5.58 -8.45 -17.78
N PRO A 279 -6.12 -8.19 -16.57
CA PRO A 279 -5.41 -8.54 -15.33
C PRO A 279 -5.02 -10.01 -15.23
N LEU A 280 -5.87 -10.93 -15.71
CA LEU A 280 -5.59 -12.36 -15.69
C LEU A 280 -4.42 -12.75 -16.61
N LYS A 281 -4.40 -12.24 -17.84
CA LYS A 281 -3.32 -12.48 -18.79
C LYS A 281 -2.01 -11.81 -18.35
N CYS A 282 -2.08 -10.63 -17.75
CA CYS A 282 -0.94 -9.99 -17.10
C CYS A 282 -0.40 -10.86 -15.97
N LEU A 283 -1.25 -11.37 -15.06
CA LEU A 283 -0.84 -12.25 -13.96
C LEU A 283 -0.06 -13.46 -14.48
N ARG A 284 -0.54 -14.09 -15.57
CA ARG A 284 0.17 -15.20 -16.22
C ARG A 284 1.54 -14.79 -16.75
N ALA A 285 1.62 -13.69 -17.51
CA ALA A 285 2.87 -13.19 -18.06
C ALA A 285 3.91 -12.87 -16.97
N ILE A 286 3.47 -12.19 -15.90
CA ILE A 286 4.29 -11.81 -14.74
C ILE A 286 4.80 -13.06 -14.02
N ALA A 287 3.91 -14.01 -13.72
CA ALA A 287 4.28 -15.27 -13.07
C ALA A 287 5.30 -16.05 -13.92
N LEU A 288 5.09 -16.16 -15.23
CA LEU A 288 6.02 -16.87 -16.13
C LEU A 288 7.39 -16.18 -16.20
N LYS A 289 7.45 -14.84 -16.14
CA LYS A 289 8.71 -14.07 -16.03
C LYS A 289 9.39 -14.22 -14.65
N GLY A 290 8.65 -14.63 -13.63
CA GLY A 290 9.17 -14.81 -12.27
C GLY A 290 9.21 -13.51 -11.47
N GLU A 291 8.51 -12.50 -11.96
CA GLU A 291 8.30 -11.25 -11.25
C GLU A 291 7.18 -11.40 -10.21
N ALA A 292 7.14 -10.50 -9.23
CA ALA A 292 6.19 -10.64 -8.13
C ALA A 292 4.79 -10.12 -8.50
N SER A 293 3.76 -10.81 -8.01
CA SER A 293 2.36 -10.39 -8.18
C SER A 293 1.69 -10.06 -6.85
N MET A 294 1.24 -8.82 -6.69
CA MET A 294 0.35 -8.41 -5.62
C MET A 294 -1.09 -8.70 -6.06
N VAL A 295 -1.60 -9.88 -5.72
CA VAL A 295 -2.97 -10.30 -6.03
C VAL A 295 -3.90 -9.69 -4.99
N SER A 296 -4.71 -8.72 -5.42
CA SER A 296 -5.60 -7.97 -4.56
C SER A 296 -7.07 -8.12 -4.94
N SER A 297 -7.95 -8.11 -3.95
CA SER A 297 -9.38 -7.88 -4.12
C SER A 297 -9.73 -6.52 -3.51
N TYR A 298 -10.28 -5.62 -4.33
CA TYR A 298 -10.63 -4.26 -3.94
C TYR A 298 -12.15 -4.07 -3.97
N MET A 299 -12.76 -4.02 -2.80
CA MET A 299 -14.20 -4.09 -2.64
C MET A 299 -14.79 -2.83 -2.04
N MET A 300 -16.04 -2.55 -2.43
CA MET A 300 -16.90 -1.57 -1.81
C MET A 300 -17.99 -2.32 -1.03
N MET A 301 -17.94 -2.26 0.30
CA MET A 301 -18.89 -2.94 1.19
C MET A 301 -20.28 -2.30 1.03
N GLY A 302 -21.24 -3.09 0.56
CA GLY A 302 -22.59 -2.64 0.21
C GLY A 302 -22.80 -2.35 -1.27
N ALA A 303 -21.77 -2.49 -2.11
CA ALA A 303 -21.87 -2.34 -3.57
C ALA A 303 -21.30 -3.55 -4.33
N THR A 304 -19.98 -3.79 -4.24
CA THR A 304 -19.30 -4.91 -4.94
C THR A 304 -18.94 -6.08 -4.02
N SER A 305 -19.34 -5.99 -2.75
CA SER A 305 -19.24 -7.03 -1.73
C SER A 305 -20.36 -6.84 -0.70
N PRO A 306 -20.64 -7.84 0.16
CA PRO A 306 -21.54 -7.67 1.29
C PRO A 306 -21.19 -6.45 2.14
N VAL A 307 -22.19 -5.84 2.77
CA VAL A 307 -22.01 -4.63 3.60
C VAL A 307 -21.23 -4.89 4.90
N THR A 308 -21.12 -6.16 5.31
CA THR A 308 -20.45 -6.56 6.55
C THR A 308 -18.97 -6.84 6.31
N VAL A 309 -18.12 -6.49 7.29
CA VAL A 309 -16.68 -6.78 7.28
C VAL A 309 -16.41 -8.27 7.05
N ALA A 310 -17.13 -9.16 7.75
CA ALA A 310 -16.97 -10.60 7.59
C ALA A 310 -17.32 -11.07 6.17
N GLY A 311 -18.44 -10.59 5.60
CA GLY A 311 -18.83 -10.97 4.24
C GLY A 311 -17.83 -10.49 3.19
N ALA A 312 -17.29 -9.29 3.35
CA ALA A 312 -16.23 -8.77 2.49
C ALA A 312 -14.94 -9.59 2.62
N LEU A 313 -14.52 -9.95 3.83
CA LEU A 313 -13.34 -10.81 4.05
C LEU A 313 -13.51 -12.20 3.42
N ILE A 314 -14.70 -12.81 3.54
CA ILE A 314 -15.02 -14.11 2.94
C ILE A 314 -14.89 -14.04 1.42
N GLN A 315 -15.54 -13.05 0.79
CA GLN A 315 -15.49 -12.87 -0.65
C GLN A 315 -14.07 -12.56 -1.13
N GLY A 316 -13.41 -11.58 -0.49
CA GLY A 316 -12.06 -11.18 -0.84
C GLY A 316 -11.04 -12.30 -0.69
N TYR A 317 -11.17 -13.13 0.34
CA TYR A 317 -10.28 -14.28 0.54
C TYR A 317 -10.46 -15.33 -0.57
N ALA A 318 -11.71 -15.64 -0.96
CA ALA A 318 -11.98 -16.52 -2.10
C ALA A 318 -11.33 -16.00 -3.40
N GLU A 319 -11.49 -14.70 -3.69
CA GLU A 319 -10.94 -14.08 -4.89
C GLU A 319 -9.40 -14.10 -4.93
N VAL A 320 -8.73 -13.76 -3.82
CA VAL A 320 -7.26 -13.75 -3.79
C VAL A 320 -6.69 -15.17 -3.79
N LEU A 321 -7.33 -16.15 -3.15
CA LEU A 321 -6.87 -17.56 -3.20
C LEU A 321 -6.77 -18.07 -4.64
N ALA A 322 -7.77 -17.76 -5.48
CA ALA A 322 -7.76 -18.15 -6.88
C ALA A 322 -6.55 -17.56 -7.65
N GLY A 323 -6.32 -16.24 -7.54
CA GLY A 323 -5.21 -15.59 -8.24
C GLY A 323 -3.83 -16.00 -7.70
N LEU A 324 -3.69 -16.14 -6.38
CA LEU A 324 -2.46 -16.60 -5.75
C LEU A 324 -2.09 -18.02 -6.17
N ALA A 325 -3.08 -18.93 -6.19
CA ALA A 325 -2.87 -20.31 -6.63
C ALA A 325 -2.52 -20.39 -8.12
N LEU A 326 -3.18 -19.61 -8.98
CA LEU A 326 -2.86 -19.54 -10.42
C LEU A 326 -1.41 -19.13 -10.67
N ALA A 327 -0.89 -18.13 -9.94
CA ALA A 327 0.52 -17.76 -10.03
C ALA A 327 1.45 -18.93 -9.73
N GLN A 328 1.12 -19.75 -8.72
CA GLN A 328 1.90 -20.94 -8.36
C GLN A 328 1.73 -22.11 -9.34
N LEU A 329 0.57 -22.24 -9.99
CA LEU A 329 0.34 -23.25 -11.02
C LEU A 329 1.13 -22.95 -12.29
N TRP A 330 1.21 -21.67 -12.69
CA TRP A 330 2.01 -21.27 -13.85
C TRP A 330 3.50 -21.31 -13.58
N ARG A 331 3.94 -20.90 -12.40
CA ARG A 331 5.34 -20.97 -11.99
C ARG A 331 5.45 -21.20 -10.48
N PRO A 332 5.66 -22.45 -10.04
CA PRO A 332 5.90 -22.75 -8.63
C PRO A 332 7.06 -21.92 -8.09
N GLY A 333 6.83 -21.20 -6.98
CA GLY A 333 7.83 -20.32 -6.39
C GLY A 333 7.80 -18.88 -6.88
N ALA A 334 6.91 -18.52 -7.81
CA ALA A 334 6.69 -17.12 -8.19
C ALA A 334 6.30 -16.30 -6.94
N PRO A 335 6.96 -15.16 -6.68
CA PRO A 335 6.64 -14.37 -5.50
C PRO A 335 5.25 -13.75 -5.58
N VAL A 336 4.52 -13.78 -4.48
CA VAL A 336 3.17 -13.23 -4.39
C VAL A 336 2.95 -12.44 -3.11
N VAL A 337 2.08 -11.43 -3.16
CA VAL A 337 1.61 -10.66 -2.02
C VAL A 337 0.09 -10.69 -2.03
N MET A 338 -0.53 -11.05 -0.92
CA MET A 338 -1.99 -11.08 -0.77
C MET A 338 -2.52 -9.69 -0.39
N GLY A 339 -3.55 -9.19 -1.08
CA GLY A 339 -4.24 -7.95 -0.71
C GLY A 339 -5.75 -8.12 -0.60
N ILE A 340 -6.32 -7.93 0.60
CA ILE A 340 -7.77 -7.87 0.76
C ILE A 340 -8.11 -6.49 1.28
N LEU A 341 -8.79 -5.71 0.46
CA LEU A 341 -9.14 -4.33 0.76
C LEU A 341 -10.64 -4.16 0.58
N ALA A 342 -11.32 -3.68 1.62
CA ALA A 342 -12.74 -3.42 1.57
C ALA A 342 -13.06 -2.12 2.31
N TYR A 343 -13.78 -1.25 1.62
CA TYR A 343 -14.14 0.08 2.11
C TYR A 343 -15.66 0.20 2.15
N PRO A 344 -16.26 0.78 3.20
CA PRO A 344 -17.68 1.11 3.19
C PRO A 344 -18.05 1.96 1.99
N PHE A 345 -19.19 1.69 1.39
CA PHE A 345 -19.77 2.53 0.36
C PHE A 345 -20.79 3.47 1.00
N ASP A 346 -20.55 4.79 0.96
CA ASP A 346 -21.49 5.80 1.44
C ASP A 346 -22.69 5.85 0.49
N MET A 347 -23.79 5.18 0.86
CA MET A 347 -25.03 5.12 0.06
C MET A 347 -25.67 6.48 -0.21
N ARG A 348 -25.37 7.49 0.61
CA ARG A 348 -25.92 8.84 0.42
C ARG A 348 -25.11 9.62 -0.60
N ARG A 349 -23.78 9.47 -0.58
CA ARG A 349 -22.87 10.16 -1.51
C ARG A 349 -22.56 9.34 -2.77
N MET A 350 -22.88 8.05 -2.75
CA MET A 350 -22.53 7.07 -3.77
C MET A 350 -21.01 7.03 -4.05
N LEU A 351 -20.21 7.07 -2.98
CA LEU A 351 -18.75 7.10 -3.02
C LEU A 351 -18.15 6.16 -1.95
N PRO A 352 -16.99 5.55 -2.22
CA PRO A 352 -16.26 4.80 -1.20
C PRO A 352 -15.77 5.74 -0.08
N ASP A 353 -15.85 5.24 1.16
CA ASP A 353 -15.30 5.91 2.34
C ASP A 353 -14.03 5.22 2.84
N PHE A 354 -12.89 5.85 2.58
CA PHE A 354 -11.57 5.33 2.94
C PHE A 354 -11.19 5.58 4.39
N GLY A 355 -11.83 6.56 5.05
CA GLY A 355 -11.50 6.92 6.44
C GLY A 355 -12.14 6.01 7.47
N ASP A 356 -13.11 5.18 7.07
CA ASP A 356 -13.98 4.49 8.00
C ASP A 356 -13.26 3.38 8.81
N PRO A 357 -13.51 3.25 10.13
CA PRO A 357 -12.95 2.19 10.97
C PRO A 357 -13.15 0.76 10.48
N ALA A 358 -14.22 0.46 9.74
CA ALA A 358 -14.48 -0.88 9.20
C ALA A 358 -13.35 -1.35 8.26
N SER A 359 -12.75 -0.43 7.50
CA SER A 359 -11.62 -0.74 6.61
C SER A 359 -10.35 -1.15 7.38
N GLN A 360 -10.15 -0.65 8.60
CA GLN A 360 -9.00 -1.02 9.44
C GLN A 360 -9.15 -2.43 9.98
N LEU A 361 -10.37 -2.82 10.36
CA LEU A 361 -10.67 -4.21 10.73
C LEU A 361 -10.34 -5.15 9.57
N VAL A 362 -10.74 -4.80 8.34
CA VAL A 362 -10.41 -5.59 7.15
C VAL A 362 -8.89 -5.76 7.01
N GLN A 363 -8.10 -4.70 7.15
CA GLN A 363 -6.62 -4.81 7.09
C GLN A 363 -6.06 -5.74 8.19
N HIS A 364 -6.53 -5.63 9.43
CA HIS A 364 -6.08 -6.50 10.52
C HIS A 364 -6.40 -7.98 10.28
N TYR A 365 -7.63 -8.28 9.84
CA TYR A 365 -8.03 -9.66 9.56
C TYR A 365 -7.37 -10.20 8.29
N ALA A 366 -7.20 -9.39 7.24
CA ALA A 366 -6.45 -9.74 6.04
C ALA A 366 -5.00 -10.10 6.37
N ALA A 367 -4.33 -9.33 7.23
CA ALA A 367 -2.98 -9.64 7.69
C ALA A 367 -2.91 -10.97 8.46
N LYS A 368 -3.90 -11.27 9.31
CA LYS A 368 -4.00 -12.56 10.01
C LYS A 368 -4.22 -13.73 9.05
N LEU A 369 -5.11 -13.59 8.07
CA LEU A 369 -5.35 -14.60 7.02
C LEU A 369 -4.08 -14.86 6.19
N GLY A 370 -3.38 -13.81 5.79
CA GLY A 370 -2.14 -13.96 5.01
C GLY A 370 -1.02 -14.63 5.81
N ARG A 371 -0.93 -14.36 7.12
CA ARG A 371 -0.03 -15.10 8.03
C ARG A 371 -0.37 -16.59 8.10
N ARG A 372 -1.66 -16.95 8.21
CA ARG A 372 -2.12 -18.36 8.19
C ARG A 372 -1.90 -19.04 6.84
N LEU A 373 -1.93 -18.27 5.75
CA LEU A 373 -1.62 -18.75 4.41
C LEU A 373 -0.12 -18.87 4.15
N GLY A 374 0.72 -18.17 4.92
CA GLY A 374 2.18 -18.19 4.79
C GLY A 374 2.73 -17.28 3.70
N VAL A 375 2.00 -16.23 3.31
CA VAL A 375 2.40 -15.28 2.26
C VAL A 375 2.51 -13.85 2.78
N PRO A 376 3.36 -13.01 2.16
CA PRO A 376 3.36 -11.57 2.43
C PRO A 376 2.00 -10.93 2.18
N VAL A 377 1.73 -9.81 2.85
CA VAL A 377 0.42 -9.13 2.85
C VAL A 377 0.58 -7.66 2.52
N ARG A 378 -0.35 -7.17 1.69
CA ARG A 378 -0.53 -5.76 1.37
C ARG A 378 -1.31 -5.05 2.48
N GLY A 379 -0.91 -3.83 2.81
CA GLY A 379 -1.73 -2.85 3.53
C GLY A 379 -1.97 -1.60 2.67
N ASP A 380 -2.89 -0.75 3.09
CA ASP A 380 -3.11 0.58 2.50
C ASP A 380 -2.64 1.67 3.45
N GLY A 381 -1.94 2.65 2.89
CA GLY A 381 -1.26 3.69 3.63
C GLY A 381 -2.15 4.88 4.00
N ALA A 382 -1.65 6.09 3.73
CA ALA A 382 -2.29 7.35 4.13
C ALA A 382 -3.46 7.75 3.20
N ILE A 383 -4.39 6.81 2.96
CA ILE A 383 -5.57 6.99 2.11
C ILE A 383 -6.68 7.77 2.83
N THR A 384 -7.46 8.51 2.06
CA THR A 384 -8.50 9.40 2.59
C THR A 384 -9.61 9.70 1.57
N SER A 385 -10.78 10.00 2.10
CA SER A 385 -11.96 10.54 1.43
C SER A 385 -11.93 12.07 1.27
N ALA A 386 -10.97 12.77 1.89
CA ALA A 386 -10.83 14.22 1.83
C ALA A 386 -10.49 14.69 0.41
N LYS A 387 -11.02 15.86 0.02
CA LYS A 387 -10.83 16.44 -1.33
C LYS A 387 -9.62 17.37 -1.37
N VAL A 388 -9.28 17.91 -0.21
CA VAL A 388 -8.16 18.81 0.01
C VAL A 388 -7.34 18.24 1.14
N ASP A 389 -6.12 18.73 1.25
CA ASP A 389 -5.26 18.36 2.34
C ASP A 389 -5.58 19.19 3.60
N ASP A 390 -6.48 18.67 4.42
CA ASP A 390 -6.97 19.29 5.65
C ASP A 390 -6.93 18.34 6.86
N ALA A 391 -7.62 18.70 7.93
CA ALA A 391 -7.72 17.87 9.13
C ALA A 391 -8.40 16.51 8.86
N GLN A 392 -9.33 16.42 7.89
CA GLN A 392 -9.93 15.14 7.50
C GLN A 392 -8.88 14.25 6.82
N SER A 393 -8.12 14.82 5.87
CA SER A 393 -7.02 14.14 5.18
C SER A 393 -6.01 13.55 6.19
N GLY A 394 -5.59 14.34 7.17
CA GLY A 394 -4.67 13.88 8.22
C GLY A 394 -5.27 12.82 9.14
N ALA A 395 -6.50 13.01 9.62
CA ALA A 395 -7.14 12.10 10.56
C ALA A 395 -7.49 10.73 9.94
N GLU A 396 -7.99 10.72 8.70
CA GLU A 396 -8.27 9.47 7.98
C GLU A 396 -6.98 8.77 7.55
N GLY A 397 -6.06 9.50 6.90
CA GLY A 397 -4.81 8.94 6.42
C GLY A 397 -3.95 8.36 7.54
N GLY A 398 -3.81 9.09 8.66
CA GLY A 398 -3.05 8.60 9.81
C GLY A 398 -3.65 7.35 10.44
N ARG A 399 -4.99 7.26 10.49
CA ARG A 399 -5.70 6.10 11.07
C ARG A 399 -5.53 4.85 10.21
N VAL A 400 -5.66 4.99 8.89
CA VAL A 400 -5.55 3.86 7.96
C VAL A 400 -4.10 3.37 7.87
N LEU A 401 -3.14 4.28 7.79
CA LEU A 401 -1.71 3.97 7.83
C LEU A 401 -1.33 3.26 9.14
N SER A 402 -1.83 3.74 10.28
CA SER A 402 -1.57 3.11 11.59
C SER A 402 -2.09 1.69 11.66
N ALA A 403 -3.26 1.39 11.07
CA ALA A 403 -3.79 0.03 10.98
C ALA A 403 -2.91 -0.85 10.08
N ALA A 404 -2.45 -0.36 8.93
CA ALA A 404 -1.55 -1.11 8.05
C ALA A 404 -0.25 -1.50 8.79
N VAL A 405 0.40 -0.53 9.45
CA VAL A 405 1.63 -0.74 10.20
C VAL A 405 1.40 -1.71 11.38
N SER A 406 0.40 -1.45 12.22
CA SER A 406 0.11 -2.28 13.40
C SER A 406 -0.44 -3.67 13.06
N SER A 407 -1.02 -3.86 11.87
CA SER A 407 -1.41 -5.19 11.38
C SER A 407 -0.22 -6.08 11.01
N GLY A 408 0.97 -5.49 10.84
CA GLY A 408 2.15 -6.17 10.30
C GLY A 408 2.07 -6.39 8.79
N ALA A 409 1.47 -5.45 8.05
CA ALA A 409 1.49 -5.48 6.59
C ALA A 409 2.93 -5.37 6.08
N HIS A 410 3.25 -6.11 5.01
CA HIS A 410 4.62 -6.22 4.48
C HIS A 410 4.86 -5.23 3.34
N PHE A 411 3.83 -4.91 2.55
CA PHE A 411 3.89 -3.91 1.49
C PHE A 411 2.71 -2.95 1.62
N ILE A 412 2.98 -1.71 1.98
CA ILE A 412 1.98 -0.67 2.20
C ILE A 412 1.96 0.24 0.98
N LEU A 413 0.94 0.04 0.13
CA LEU A 413 0.71 0.86 -1.06
C LEU A 413 -0.08 2.11 -0.66
N HIS A 414 -0.01 3.17 -1.47
CA HIS A 414 -0.69 4.44 -1.18
C HIS A 414 -0.23 5.10 0.13
N ALA A 415 1.05 4.90 0.48
CA ALA A 415 1.66 5.44 1.69
C ALA A 415 1.77 6.97 1.65
N THR A 416 1.81 7.57 0.46
CA THR A 416 1.95 9.03 0.30
C THR A 416 1.07 9.59 -0.83
N GLY A 417 0.62 10.83 -0.65
CA GLY A 417 0.08 11.70 -1.71
C GLY A 417 -1.40 11.52 -2.05
N TRP A 418 -2.09 10.54 -1.47
CA TRP A 418 -3.48 10.21 -1.81
C TRP A 418 -4.50 11.26 -1.40
N LEU A 419 -5.33 11.72 -2.35
CA LEU A 419 -6.52 12.55 -2.10
C LEU A 419 -7.71 12.14 -2.98
N GLU A 420 -8.88 12.65 -2.61
CA GLU A 420 -10.11 12.58 -3.39
C GLU A 420 -10.46 11.14 -3.78
N GLN A 421 -10.53 10.23 -2.80
CA GLN A 421 -10.86 8.82 -3.07
C GLN A 421 -9.89 8.15 -4.08
N GLY A 422 -8.63 8.59 -4.13
CA GLY A 422 -7.60 8.06 -5.04
C GLY A 422 -7.59 8.73 -6.41
N ARG A 423 -8.45 9.73 -6.62
CA ARG A 423 -8.55 10.44 -7.91
C ARG A 423 -7.47 11.51 -8.09
N THR A 424 -6.75 11.85 -7.03
CA THR A 424 -5.80 12.95 -7.02
C THR A 424 -4.54 12.56 -6.24
N VAL A 425 -3.36 12.83 -6.83
CA VAL A 425 -2.12 12.93 -6.07
C VAL A 425 -1.83 14.39 -5.73
N SER A 426 -1.53 14.71 -4.47
CA SER A 426 -1.12 16.05 -4.04
C SER A 426 0.35 16.07 -3.66
N LEU A 427 1.11 17.01 -4.21
CA LEU A 427 2.54 17.19 -3.89
C LEU A 427 2.76 17.57 -2.42
N GLU A 428 1.96 18.49 -1.88
CA GLU A 428 2.06 18.86 -0.45
C GLU A 428 1.76 17.67 0.46
N LYS A 429 0.67 16.93 0.17
CA LYS A 429 0.34 15.71 0.92
C LYS A 429 1.41 14.64 0.77
N PHE A 430 1.98 14.48 -0.42
CA PHE A 430 3.07 13.55 -0.65
C PHE A 430 4.25 13.83 0.30
N HIS A 431 4.70 15.07 0.37
CA HIS A 431 5.83 15.46 1.22
C HIS A 431 5.53 15.29 2.71
N ARG A 432 4.33 15.67 3.17
CA ARG A 432 3.95 15.50 4.58
C ARG A 432 3.82 14.05 4.99
N ASP A 433 3.16 13.23 4.18
CA ASP A 433 3.05 11.80 4.42
C ASP A 433 4.46 11.16 4.45
N ALA A 434 5.33 11.55 3.51
CA ALA A 434 6.71 11.07 3.47
C ALA A 434 7.53 11.47 4.71
N ALA A 435 7.32 12.70 5.22
CA ALA A 435 7.93 13.15 6.47
C ALA A 435 7.44 12.33 7.67
N ALA A 436 6.13 12.04 7.75
CA ALA A 436 5.58 11.19 8.80
C ALA A 436 6.12 9.76 8.75
N LEU A 437 6.29 9.18 7.54
CA LEU A 437 6.90 7.86 7.38
C LEU A 437 8.38 7.84 7.78
N ALA A 438 9.10 8.94 7.60
CA ALA A 438 10.50 9.04 8.01
C ALA A 438 10.67 8.91 9.53
N GLU A 439 9.69 9.37 10.32
CA GLU A 439 9.69 9.24 11.78
C GLU A 439 9.59 7.79 12.27
N LEU A 440 9.10 6.87 11.43
CA LEU A 440 9.05 5.43 11.76
C LEU A 440 10.43 4.75 11.72
N GLY A 441 11.46 5.41 11.18
CA GLY A 441 12.84 4.91 11.24
C GLY A 441 13.15 3.69 10.35
N HIS A 442 12.27 3.32 9.42
CA HIS A 442 12.47 2.18 8.51
C HIS A 442 13.29 2.51 7.25
N GLY A 443 13.59 3.80 7.03
CA GLY A 443 14.23 4.31 5.81
C GLY A 443 15.76 4.43 5.86
N LYS A 444 16.39 4.51 4.69
CA LYS A 444 17.81 4.89 4.53
C LYS A 444 17.92 6.20 3.74
N PRO A 445 18.82 7.13 4.11
CA PRO A 445 19.05 8.35 3.33
C PRO A 445 19.25 8.03 1.85
N ALA A 446 18.65 8.83 0.99
CA ALA A 446 18.82 8.68 -0.44
C ALA A 446 19.93 9.60 -0.94
N ASP A 447 21.09 9.00 -1.22
CA ASP A 447 22.07 9.61 -2.13
C ASP A 447 21.48 9.78 -3.52
N LEU A 448 22.10 10.59 -4.37
CA LEU A 448 21.72 10.74 -5.77
C LEU A 448 21.57 9.36 -6.45
N PRO A 449 20.59 9.20 -7.35
CA PRO A 449 20.39 7.94 -8.03
C PRO A 449 21.61 7.59 -8.88
N MET A 450 21.96 6.31 -8.95
CA MET A 450 22.98 5.82 -9.87
C MET A 450 22.66 6.26 -11.31
N HIS A 451 23.68 6.55 -12.13
CA HIS A 451 23.44 6.83 -13.55
C HIS A 451 22.86 5.62 -14.29
N LEU A 452 21.86 5.84 -15.13
CA LEU A 452 21.32 4.81 -16.02
C LEU A 452 22.33 4.54 -17.14
N ASP A 453 22.50 3.27 -17.50
CA ASP A 453 23.32 2.88 -18.64
C ASP A 453 22.79 3.51 -19.94
N HIS A 454 23.67 4.16 -20.70
CA HIS A 454 23.30 4.87 -21.92
C HIS A 454 22.74 3.94 -23.02
N GLY A 455 23.18 2.69 -23.08
CA GLY A 455 22.67 1.71 -24.04
C GLY A 455 21.22 1.34 -23.73
N ILE A 456 20.91 1.11 -22.45
CA ILE A 456 19.55 0.82 -21.98
C ILE A 456 18.64 2.04 -22.20
N GLU A 457 19.11 3.23 -21.86
CA GLU A 457 18.35 4.46 -22.12
C GLU A 457 18.04 4.63 -23.61
N ALA A 458 19.05 4.44 -24.48
CA ALA A 458 18.89 4.54 -25.92
C ALA A 458 17.92 3.48 -26.46
N GLU A 459 17.95 2.26 -25.94
CA GLU A 459 17.00 1.21 -26.32
C GLU A 459 15.55 1.59 -25.98
N ILE A 460 15.29 2.06 -24.76
CA ILE A 460 13.94 2.45 -24.33
C ILE A 460 13.44 3.61 -25.18
N ARG A 461 14.26 4.65 -25.40
CA ARG A 461 13.93 5.78 -26.27
C ARG A 461 13.71 5.37 -27.72
N GLY A 462 14.49 4.41 -28.21
CA GLY A 462 14.33 3.83 -29.54
C GLY A 462 12.98 3.15 -29.72
N ARG A 463 12.54 2.34 -28.73
CA ARG A 463 11.21 1.71 -28.73
C ARG A 463 10.08 2.76 -28.69
N LEU A 464 10.23 3.78 -27.86
CA LEU A 464 9.26 4.90 -27.74
C LEU A 464 9.12 5.72 -29.03
N ALA A 465 10.16 5.79 -29.86
CA ALA A 465 10.13 6.48 -31.14
C ALA A 465 9.47 5.65 -32.26
N GLN A 466 9.34 4.32 -32.08
CA GLN A 466 8.77 3.39 -33.06
C GLN A 466 7.29 3.08 -32.79
N SER A 467 6.86 3.13 -31.52
CA SER A 467 5.46 3.11 -31.09
C SER A 467 4.74 4.40 -31.49
#